data_AF-A0A485ASL1-F1
#
_entry.id   AF-A0A485ASL1-F1
#
_cell.length_a   1.000
_cell.length_b   1.000
_cell.length_c   1.000
_cell.angle_alpha   90.00
_cell.angle_beta   90.00
_cell.angle_gamma   90.00
#
_symmetry.space_group_name_H-M   'P 1'
#
loop_
_entity.id
_entity.type
_entity.pdbx_description
1 polymer ?
#
loop_
_entity_poly.entity_id
_entity_poly.type
_entity_poly.pdbx_seq_one_letter_code
_entity_poly.pdbx_strand_id
1 'polypeptide(L)'
;MTTLSCKVTSVEAITDTVYRVRLVPEAAFSFRAGQYLMVVMDERDKRPFSMASTPAEQEFIELHIGASELNLYAMAVMDRILKEREIEVDIPHGEAWLREDEDRPLILIAGGTGFSYVRSILLTALARNPNRDIAIYWGGREAKHLYDLSELEALSIEHPGLRIEPVVEQPEEGVARTFRDRADRGAAGLRHSGGA
;
A
#
# COMPACT_ATOMS: atom_id res chain seq x y z
N MET A 1 -6.76 21.33 4.92
CA MET A 1 -5.37 20.88 4.73
C MET A 1 -4.59 21.37 5.92
N THR A 2 -3.93 20.44 6.61
CA THR A 2 -3.31 20.69 7.90
C THR A 2 -1.87 20.23 7.83
N THR A 3 -0.93 21.10 8.23
CA THR A 3 0.47 20.70 8.45
C THR A 3 0.61 20.16 9.87
N LEU A 4 1.24 19.00 10.02
CA LEU A 4 1.46 18.32 11.29
C LEU A 4 2.94 17.98 11.43
N SER A 5 3.55 18.30 12.58
CA SER A 5 4.81 17.66 12.95
C SER A 5 4.55 16.21 13.36
N CYS A 6 5.45 15.32 12.95
CA CYS A 6 5.37 13.89 13.19
C CYS A 6 6.71 13.34 13.65
N LYS A 7 6.69 12.59 14.76
CA LYS A 7 7.86 11.82 15.22
C LYS A 7 8.00 10.53 14.44
N VAL A 8 9.21 10.20 14.03
CA VAL A 8 9.52 8.92 13.37
C VAL A 8 9.76 7.87 14.45
N THR A 9 8.82 6.94 14.64
CA THR A 9 8.93 5.91 15.69
C THR A 9 9.60 4.64 15.21
N SER A 10 9.47 4.28 13.93
CA SER A 10 10.17 3.14 13.34
C SER A 10 10.52 3.37 11.88
N VAL A 11 11.67 2.82 11.49
CA VAL A 11 12.12 2.72 10.10
C VAL A 11 12.67 1.32 9.93
N GLU A 12 12.02 0.52 9.10
CA GLU A 12 12.40 -0.86 8.81
C GLU A 12 12.69 -0.99 7.32
N ALA A 13 13.83 -1.56 6.96
CA ALA A 13 14.11 -1.93 5.57
C ALA A 13 13.39 -3.26 5.27
N ILE A 14 12.34 -3.21 4.44
CA ILE A 14 11.59 -4.42 4.01
C ILE A 14 12.35 -5.12 2.88
N THR A 15 12.95 -4.32 2.01
CA THR A 15 13.88 -4.75 0.96
C THR A 15 15.06 -3.77 0.89
N ASP A 16 16.01 -4.02 0.00
CA ASP A 16 17.13 -3.10 -0.25
C ASP A 16 16.71 -1.69 -0.70
N THR A 17 15.44 -1.52 -1.14
CA THR A 17 14.96 -0.27 -1.73
C THR A 17 13.60 0.19 -1.20
N VAL A 18 13.01 -0.51 -0.23
CA VAL A 18 11.70 -0.17 0.33
C VAL A 18 11.77 -0.14 1.84
N TYR A 19 11.35 0.97 2.42
CA TYR A 19 11.31 1.18 3.86
C TYR A 19 9.87 1.29 4.37
N ARG A 20 9.55 0.57 5.44
CA ARG A 20 8.34 0.80 6.25
C ARG A 20 8.67 1.86 7.29
N VAL A 21 7.98 3.00 7.21
CA VAL A 21 8.15 4.12 8.13
C VAL A 21 6.86 4.31 8.91
N ARG A 22 6.97 4.39 10.25
CA ARG A 22 5.84 4.79 11.10
C ARG A 22 6.08 6.17 11.70
N LEU A 23 5.04 6.98 11.62
CA LEU A 23 5.00 8.37 12.05
C LEU A 23 3.94 8.50 13.15
N VAL A 24 4.25 9.22 14.23
CA VAL A 24 3.27 9.61 15.25
C VAL A 24 3.06 11.12 15.15
N PRO A 25 1.89 11.57 14.67
CA PRO A 25 1.56 12.99 14.59
C PRO A 25 1.38 13.63 15.97
N GLU A 26 1.79 14.89 16.12
CA GLU A 26 1.64 15.62 17.39
C GLU A 26 0.19 16.07 17.68
N ALA A 27 -0.71 15.96 16.71
CA ALA A 27 -2.11 16.29 16.85
C ALA A 27 -3.00 15.25 16.13
N ALA A 28 -4.28 15.24 16.49
CA ALA A 28 -5.26 14.38 15.84
C ALA A 28 -5.31 14.60 14.32
N PHE A 29 -5.49 13.51 13.58
CA PHE A 29 -5.51 13.53 12.12
C PHE A 29 -6.67 12.68 11.60
N SER A 30 -7.08 12.94 10.37
CA SER A 30 -8.08 12.12 9.68
C SER A 30 -7.80 12.10 8.19
N PHE A 31 -8.12 10.99 7.55
CA PHE A 31 -8.01 10.81 6.11
C PHE A 31 -8.97 9.72 5.65
N ARG A 32 -9.14 9.58 4.34
CA ARG A 32 -9.87 8.47 3.71
C ARG A 32 -8.88 7.47 3.12
N ALA A 33 -9.15 6.18 3.27
CA ALA A 33 -8.29 5.13 2.74
C ALA A 33 -8.04 5.31 1.23
N GLY A 34 -6.76 5.36 0.85
CA GLY A 34 -6.32 5.71 -0.52
C GLY A 34 -5.79 7.15 -0.67
N GLN A 35 -5.98 8.02 0.32
CA GLN A 35 -5.36 9.34 0.33
C GLN A 35 -3.84 9.27 0.58
N TYR A 36 -3.17 10.39 0.32
CA TYR A 36 -1.75 10.56 0.56
C TYR A 36 -1.47 11.80 1.41
N LEU A 37 -0.25 11.89 1.92
CA LEU A 37 0.30 13.06 2.58
C LEU A 37 1.49 13.59 1.78
N MET A 38 1.82 14.85 2.01
CA MET A 38 3.03 15.46 1.46
C MET A 38 4.06 15.60 2.57
N VAL A 39 5.22 14.97 2.44
CA VAL A 39 6.37 15.29 3.30
C VAL A 39 6.90 16.66 2.90
N VAL A 40 6.95 17.59 3.85
CA VAL A 40 7.39 18.96 3.62
C VAL A 40 8.91 19.01 3.67
N MET A 41 9.53 19.08 2.49
CA MET A 41 10.99 19.18 2.38
C MET A 41 11.46 20.64 2.52
N ASP A 42 10.70 21.56 1.94
CA ASP A 42 10.75 23.01 2.16
C ASP A 42 9.39 23.64 1.75
N GLU A 43 9.29 24.97 1.69
CA GLU A 43 8.05 25.67 1.30
C GLU A 43 7.53 25.33 -0.12
N ARG A 44 8.42 24.93 -1.03
CA ARG A 44 8.14 24.67 -2.45
C ARG A 44 8.38 23.21 -2.86
N ASP A 45 9.01 22.41 -2.01
CA ASP A 45 9.29 20.99 -2.20
C ASP A 45 8.46 20.17 -1.21
N LYS A 46 7.37 19.62 -1.73
CA LYS A 46 6.42 18.77 -1.00
C LYS A 46 6.29 17.44 -1.74
N ARG A 47 6.55 16.34 -1.03
CA ARG A 47 6.76 15.03 -1.65
C ARG A 47 5.64 14.05 -1.29
N PRO A 48 4.86 13.55 -2.27
CA PRO A 48 3.68 12.74 -1.99
C PRO A 48 4.04 11.30 -1.60
N PHE A 49 3.42 10.79 -0.54
CA PHE A 49 3.45 9.39 -0.14
C PHE A 49 2.06 8.94 0.32
N SER A 50 1.54 7.88 -0.29
CA SER A 50 0.27 7.27 0.13
C SER A 50 0.39 6.67 1.52
N MET A 51 -0.63 6.88 2.35
CA MET A 51 -0.73 6.20 3.63
C MET A 51 -1.00 4.71 3.39
N ALA A 52 -0.18 3.86 4.02
CA ALA A 52 -0.31 2.41 4.00
C ALA A 52 -1.16 1.88 5.17
N SER A 53 -1.28 2.65 6.25
CA SER A 53 -2.20 2.37 7.36
C SER A 53 -3.64 2.73 7.01
N THR A 54 -4.58 2.19 7.77
CA THR A 54 -6.01 2.50 7.68
C THR A 54 -6.35 3.80 8.41
N PRO A 55 -7.45 4.48 8.05
CA PRO A 55 -7.96 5.61 8.83
C PRO A 55 -8.35 5.29 10.28
N ALA A 56 -8.52 4.02 10.63
CA ALA A 56 -8.85 3.60 12.00
C ALA A 56 -7.60 3.52 12.90
N GLU A 57 -6.40 3.38 12.31
CA GLU A 57 -5.14 3.41 13.03
C GLU A 57 -4.77 4.87 13.35
N GLN A 58 -5.29 5.36 14.48
CA GLN A 58 -5.12 6.75 14.92
C GLN A 58 -3.82 6.99 15.72
N GLU A 59 -3.12 5.93 16.11
CA GLU A 59 -1.87 6.02 16.89
C GLU A 59 -0.66 6.31 15.99
N PHE A 60 -0.71 5.93 14.71
CA PHE A 60 0.39 6.16 13.77
C PHE A 60 -0.08 6.23 12.32
N ILE A 61 0.75 6.86 11.48
CA ILE A 61 0.67 6.79 10.03
C ILE A 61 1.80 5.88 9.54
N GLU A 62 1.48 4.88 8.72
CA GLU A 62 2.47 4.02 8.07
C GLU A 62 2.66 4.44 6.61
N LEU A 63 3.91 4.51 6.15
CA LEU A 63 4.30 4.77 4.77
C LEU A 63 5.23 3.66 4.28
N HIS A 64 5.08 3.22 3.03
CA HIS A 64 6.13 2.43 2.36
C HIS A 64 6.85 3.31 1.34
N ILE A 65 8.11 3.61 1.62
CA ILE A 65 8.92 4.55 0.84
C ILE A 65 9.90 3.76 0.00
N GLY A 66 9.72 3.83 -1.33
CA GLY A 66 10.61 3.22 -2.32
C GLY A 66 11.79 4.14 -2.61
N ALA A 67 12.91 3.96 -1.90
CA ALA A 67 14.10 4.75 -2.00
C ALA A 67 15.28 3.89 -2.47
N SER A 68 15.80 4.21 -3.65
CA SER A 68 16.97 3.57 -4.25
C SER A 68 17.93 4.63 -4.78
N GLU A 69 19.15 4.26 -5.13
CA GLU A 69 20.13 5.18 -5.73
C GLU A 69 19.61 5.86 -7.02
N LEU A 70 18.64 5.24 -7.70
CA LEU A 70 17.99 5.79 -8.89
C LEU A 70 16.81 6.73 -8.56
N ASN A 71 16.31 6.72 -7.32
CA ASN A 71 15.24 7.56 -6.84
C ASN A 71 15.73 8.55 -5.78
N LEU A 72 16.53 9.53 -6.20
CA LEU A 72 17.04 10.61 -5.35
C LEU A 72 15.93 11.40 -4.63
N TYR A 73 14.71 11.41 -5.21
CA TYR A 73 13.54 12.07 -4.62
C TYR A 73 13.02 11.34 -3.38
N ALA A 74 12.97 10.02 -3.36
CA ALA A 74 12.63 9.28 -2.15
C ALA A 74 13.83 9.19 -1.19
N MET A 75 15.06 9.08 -1.71
CA MET A 75 16.28 9.01 -0.88
C MET A 75 16.45 10.23 0.02
N ALA A 76 16.27 11.45 -0.48
CA ALA A 76 16.42 12.63 0.37
C ALA A 76 15.34 12.74 1.47
N VAL A 77 14.16 12.15 1.27
CA VAL A 77 13.15 12.01 2.34
C VAL A 77 13.62 11.02 3.38
N MET A 78 14.14 9.86 2.95
CA MET A 78 14.71 8.87 3.86
C MET A 78 15.90 9.43 4.65
N ASP A 79 16.80 10.18 4.01
CA ASP A 79 17.93 10.83 4.68
C ASP A 79 17.46 11.75 5.80
N ARG A 80 16.41 12.55 5.55
CA ARG A 80 15.80 13.41 6.58
C ARG A 80 15.20 12.58 7.71
N ILE A 81 14.38 11.58 7.38
CA ILE A 81 13.74 10.68 8.36
C ILE A 81 14.78 10.01 9.26
N LEU A 82 15.89 9.54 8.68
CA LEU A 82 16.96 8.86 9.41
C LEU A 82 17.78 9.82 10.27
N LYS A 83 18.06 11.03 9.78
CA LYS A 83 18.88 12.03 10.48
C LYS A 83 18.13 12.77 11.58
N GLU A 84 16.92 13.23 11.28
CA GLU A 84 16.16 14.15 12.14
C GLU A 84 15.20 13.40 13.06
N ARG A 85 14.70 12.23 12.65
CA ARG A 85 13.72 11.42 13.39
C ARG A 85 12.40 12.16 13.70
N GLU A 86 12.17 13.27 13.01
CA GLU A 86 10.98 14.10 13.05
C GLU A 86 10.82 14.73 11.66
N ILE A 87 9.58 14.82 11.17
CA ILE A 87 9.26 15.43 9.87
C ILE A 87 7.93 16.16 9.93
N GLU A 88 7.78 17.20 9.11
CA GLU A 88 6.49 17.85 8.87
C GLU A 88 5.77 17.20 7.68
N VAL A 89 4.46 17.01 7.82
CA VAL A 89 3.58 16.49 6.76
C VAL A 89 2.38 17.39 6.55
N ASP A 90 1.97 17.57 5.30
CA ASP A 90 0.72 18.25 4.92
C ASP A 90 -0.29 17.19 4.47
N ILE A 91 -1.42 17.08 5.19
CA ILE A 91 -2.35 15.95 5.12
C ILE A 91 -3.82 16.40 5.35
N PRO A 92 -4.82 15.67 4.80
CA PRO A 92 -4.71 14.70 3.71
C PRO A 92 -4.87 15.33 2.32
N HIS A 93 -4.42 14.60 1.30
CA HIS A 93 -4.54 14.94 -0.11
C HIS A 93 -5.07 13.76 -0.95
N GLY A 94 -5.64 14.06 -2.11
CA GLY A 94 -6.08 13.08 -3.10
C GLY A 94 -7.59 12.77 -3.07
N GLU A 95 -8.14 12.52 -4.27
CA GLU A 95 -9.58 12.26 -4.50
C GLU A 95 -9.90 10.80 -4.86
N ALA A 96 -8.86 9.99 -5.02
CA ALA A 96 -8.94 8.55 -5.26
C ALA A 96 -8.96 7.84 -3.89
N TRP A 97 -10.14 7.71 -3.30
CA TRP A 97 -10.32 7.05 -2.01
C TRP A 97 -11.46 6.03 -2.06
N LEU A 98 -11.45 5.07 -1.12
CA LEU A 98 -12.44 4.00 -1.03
C LEU A 98 -13.87 4.55 -0.92
N ARG A 99 -14.70 4.28 -1.93
CA ARG A 99 -16.10 4.73 -1.97
C ARG A 99 -16.95 4.01 -0.91
N GLU A 100 -18.04 4.67 -0.54
CA GLU A 100 -18.98 4.21 0.50
C GLU A 100 -19.84 3.02 0.07
N ASP A 101 -19.87 2.68 -1.22
CA ASP A 101 -20.50 1.45 -1.69
C ASP A 101 -19.70 0.24 -1.18
N GLU A 102 -20.33 -0.58 -0.34
CA GLU A 102 -19.72 -1.74 0.30
C GLU A 102 -20.02 -3.07 -0.40
N ASP A 103 -20.99 -3.08 -1.31
CA ASP A 103 -21.52 -4.30 -1.95
C ASP A 103 -20.85 -4.58 -3.28
N ARG A 104 -20.43 -3.54 -4.02
CA ARG A 104 -19.77 -3.73 -5.30
C ARG A 104 -18.39 -4.39 -5.13
N PRO A 105 -18.04 -5.36 -6.00
CA PRO A 105 -16.72 -5.96 -5.97
C PRO A 105 -15.62 -4.92 -6.24
N LEU A 106 -14.46 -5.11 -5.62
CA LEU A 106 -13.31 -4.22 -5.81
C LEU A 106 -12.22 -4.92 -6.62
N ILE A 107 -11.61 -4.16 -7.53
CA ILE A 107 -10.36 -4.52 -8.18
C ILE A 107 -9.32 -3.48 -7.76
N LEU A 108 -8.26 -3.93 -7.11
CA LEU A 108 -7.15 -3.10 -6.66
C LEU A 108 -5.91 -3.47 -7.46
N ILE A 109 -5.23 -2.47 -8.04
CA ILE A 109 -4.05 -2.69 -8.87
C ILE A 109 -2.90 -1.85 -8.29
N ALA A 110 -1.80 -2.52 -7.97
CA ALA A 110 -0.58 -1.89 -7.46
C ALA A 110 0.62 -2.25 -8.35
N GLY A 111 1.53 -1.30 -8.51
CA GLY A 111 2.88 -1.54 -9.02
C GLY A 111 3.91 -1.08 -7.98
N GLY A 112 4.85 -1.95 -7.60
CA GLY A 112 5.88 -1.63 -6.61
C GLY A 112 5.29 -1.08 -5.30
N THR A 113 5.77 0.08 -4.85
CA THR A 113 5.28 0.76 -3.64
C THR A 113 3.90 1.40 -3.77
N GLY A 114 3.26 1.35 -4.95
CA GLY A 114 1.82 1.60 -5.09
C GLY A 114 0.95 0.68 -4.20
N PHE A 115 1.55 -0.37 -3.64
CA PHE A 115 0.93 -1.19 -2.61
C PHE A 115 0.51 -0.41 -1.36
N SER A 116 1.19 0.67 -0.95
CA SER A 116 0.75 1.50 0.19
C SER A 116 -0.71 1.96 0.03
N TYR A 117 -1.03 2.52 -1.14
CA TYR A 117 -2.38 2.94 -1.51
C TYR A 117 -3.39 1.78 -1.45
N VAL A 118 -3.04 0.64 -2.06
CA VAL A 118 -3.89 -0.55 -2.11
C VAL A 118 -4.11 -1.13 -0.72
N ARG A 119 -3.09 -1.18 0.13
CA ARG A 119 -3.14 -1.74 1.49
C ARG A 119 -4.11 -0.97 2.36
N SER A 120 -4.04 0.36 2.37
CA SER A 120 -4.97 1.20 3.14
C SER A 120 -6.43 0.95 2.72
N ILE A 121 -6.70 0.90 1.40
CA ILE A 121 -8.03 0.61 0.86
C ILE A 121 -8.49 -0.80 1.23
N LEU A 122 -7.66 -1.80 1.01
CA LEU A 122 -7.95 -3.21 1.26
C LEU A 122 -8.38 -3.44 2.71
N LEU A 123 -7.52 -3.05 3.66
CA LEU A 123 -7.76 -3.29 5.07
C LEU A 123 -8.99 -2.54 5.56
N THR A 124 -9.22 -1.31 5.06
CA THR A 124 -10.43 -0.55 5.38
C THR A 124 -11.69 -1.20 4.80
N ALA A 125 -11.63 -1.72 3.56
CA ALA A 125 -12.76 -2.37 2.92
C ALA A 125 -13.13 -3.68 3.64
N LEU A 126 -12.15 -4.49 4.01
CA LEU A 126 -12.35 -5.74 4.76
C LEU A 126 -12.84 -5.49 6.19
N ALA A 127 -12.39 -4.42 6.85
CA ALA A 127 -12.90 -4.04 8.16
C ALA A 127 -14.39 -3.64 8.12
N ARG A 128 -14.86 -3.05 7.02
CA ARG A 128 -16.28 -2.70 6.83
C ARG A 128 -17.12 -3.91 6.42
N ASN A 129 -16.64 -4.67 5.45
CA ASN A 129 -17.28 -5.88 4.95
C ASN A 129 -16.25 -7.01 4.78
N PRO A 130 -16.10 -7.90 5.78
CA PRO A 130 -15.15 -9.00 5.75
C PRO A 130 -15.36 -10.01 4.61
N ASN A 131 -16.57 -10.05 4.04
CA ASN A 131 -16.94 -10.99 2.97
C ASN A 131 -16.95 -10.35 1.59
N ARG A 132 -16.48 -9.11 1.46
CA ARG A 132 -16.47 -8.38 0.19
C ARG A 132 -15.61 -9.12 -0.85
N ASP A 133 -16.11 -9.19 -2.08
CA ASP A 133 -15.35 -9.71 -3.21
C ASP A 133 -14.28 -8.68 -3.64
N ILE A 134 -13.01 -9.03 -3.46
CA ILE A 134 -11.87 -8.15 -3.73
C ILE A 134 -10.81 -8.94 -4.51
N ALA A 135 -10.40 -8.42 -5.66
CA ALA A 135 -9.24 -8.92 -6.39
C ALA A 135 -8.10 -7.91 -6.33
N ILE A 136 -6.90 -8.37 -5.96
CA ILE A 136 -5.68 -7.56 -5.94
C ILE A 136 -4.74 -8.05 -7.04
N TYR A 137 -4.27 -7.14 -7.88
CA TYR A 137 -3.16 -7.38 -8.80
C TYR A 137 -1.96 -6.58 -8.31
N TRP A 138 -0.88 -7.26 -7.94
CA TRP A 138 0.33 -6.57 -7.47
C TRP A 138 1.53 -6.91 -8.35
N GLY A 139 1.93 -5.92 -9.15
CA GLY A 139 3.05 -5.98 -10.07
C GLY A 139 4.39 -5.61 -9.42
N GLY A 140 5.42 -6.41 -9.66
CA GLY A 140 6.79 -6.14 -9.25
C GLY A 140 7.80 -6.71 -10.25
N ARG A 141 8.99 -6.11 -10.35
CA ARG A 141 10.01 -6.57 -11.29
C ARG A 141 10.54 -7.97 -10.97
N GLU A 142 10.68 -8.27 -9.68
CA GLU A 142 11.21 -9.52 -9.12
C GLU A 142 10.31 -9.90 -7.94
N ALA A 143 10.29 -11.18 -7.54
CA ALA A 143 9.42 -11.66 -6.47
C ALA A 143 9.63 -10.90 -5.14
N LYS A 144 10.88 -10.56 -4.81
CA LYS A 144 11.24 -9.78 -3.60
C LYS A 144 10.58 -8.39 -3.55
N HIS A 145 10.16 -7.83 -4.68
CA HIS A 145 9.49 -6.53 -4.72
C HIS A 145 8.00 -6.61 -4.30
N LEU A 146 7.45 -7.82 -4.20
CA LEU A 146 6.13 -8.09 -3.61
C LEU A 146 6.31 -8.37 -2.11
N TYR A 147 6.85 -7.39 -1.40
CA TYR A 147 7.50 -7.55 -0.10
C TYR A 147 6.57 -7.98 1.05
N ASP A 148 5.27 -7.70 0.93
CA ASP A 148 4.23 -8.09 1.91
C ASP A 148 3.30 -9.19 1.34
N LEU A 149 3.72 -9.90 0.28
CA LEU A 149 2.87 -10.90 -0.36
C LEU A 149 2.42 -12.00 0.62
N SER A 150 3.31 -12.44 1.51
CA SER A 150 2.98 -13.44 2.54
C SER A 150 1.90 -12.95 3.52
N GLU A 151 1.91 -11.66 3.86
CA GLU A 151 0.86 -11.07 4.71
C GLU A 151 -0.49 -11.03 3.99
N LEU A 152 -0.48 -10.69 2.69
CA LEU A 152 -1.69 -10.75 1.87
C LEU A 152 -2.22 -12.19 1.76
N GLU A 153 -1.35 -13.15 1.49
CA GLU A 153 -1.74 -14.57 1.39
C GLU A 153 -2.36 -15.06 2.72
N ALA A 154 -1.79 -14.70 3.87
CA ALA A 154 -2.40 -14.98 5.17
C ALA A 154 -3.80 -14.34 5.30
N LEU A 155 -3.94 -13.07 4.91
CA LEU A 155 -5.21 -12.36 4.95
C LEU A 155 -6.28 -13.03 4.05
N SER A 156 -5.89 -13.60 2.90
CA SER A 156 -6.83 -14.32 2.03
C SER A 156 -7.38 -15.62 2.62
N ILE A 157 -6.69 -16.20 3.60
CA ILE A 157 -7.20 -17.37 4.33
C ILE A 157 -8.36 -16.95 5.23
N GLU A 158 -8.27 -15.76 5.83
CA GLU A 158 -9.29 -15.19 6.71
C GLU A 158 -10.48 -14.60 5.95
N HIS A 159 -10.25 -14.17 4.71
CA HIS A 159 -11.26 -13.52 3.87
C HIS A 159 -11.46 -14.28 2.54
N PRO A 160 -12.41 -15.23 2.45
CA PRO A 160 -12.60 -16.05 1.26
C PRO A 160 -12.95 -15.29 -0.03
N GLY A 161 -13.45 -14.05 0.09
CA GLY A 161 -13.71 -13.15 -1.02
C GLY A 161 -12.46 -12.43 -1.56
N LEU A 162 -11.32 -12.49 -0.86
CA LEU A 162 -10.07 -11.87 -1.24
C LEU A 162 -9.26 -12.81 -2.16
N ARG A 163 -9.02 -12.36 -3.39
CA ARG A 163 -8.12 -13.00 -4.36
C ARG A 163 -6.89 -12.13 -4.59
N ILE A 164 -5.72 -12.77 -4.62
CA ILE A 164 -4.43 -12.08 -4.80
C ILE A 164 -3.73 -12.67 -6.01
N GLU A 165 -3.43 -11.80 -6.96
CA GLU A 165 -2.78 -12.11 -8.23
C GLU A 165 -1.42 -11.37 -8.29
N PRO A 166 -0.36 -11.98 -7.75
CA PRO A 166 0.99 -11.44 -7.86
C PRO A 166 1.49 -11.54 -9.31
N VAL A 167 2.04 -10.45 -9.83
CA VAL A 167 2.53 -10.34 -11.20
C VAL A 167 4.02 -9.98 -11.17
N VAL A 168 4.88 -10.93 -11.57
CA VAL A 168 6.33 -10.74 -11.58
C VAL A 168 6.84 -10.64 -13.02
N GLU A 169 7.54 -9.55 -13.35
CA GLU A 169 8.06 -9.32 -14.70
C GLU A 169 9.23 -10.26 -15.04
N GLN A 170 10.16 -10.45 -14.10
CA GLN A 170 11.36 -11.28 -14.23
C GLN A 170 11.35 -12.38 -13.16
N PRO A 171 10.51 -13.43 -13.31
CA PRO A 171 10.43 -14.50 -12.33
C PRO A 171 11.69 -15.38 -12.38
N GLU A 172 12.14 -15.84 -11.22
CA GLU A 172 13.18 -16.88 -11.14
C GLU A 172 12.71 -18.16 -11.84
N GLU A 173 13.66 -18.91 -12.42
CA GLU A 173 13.36 -20.19 -13.06
C GLU A 173 12.71 -21.16 -12.05
N GLY A 174 11.46 -21.53 -12.30
CA GLY A 174 10.65 -22.38 -11.42
C GLY A 174 9.48 -21.66 -10.77
N VAL A 175 9.65 -20.40 -10.39
CA VAL A 175 8.60 -19.56 -9.76
C VAL A 175 7.58 -19.06 -10.79
N ALA A 176 8.02 -18.82 -12.02
CA ALA A 176 7.17 -18.41 -13.15
C ALA A 176 6.00 -19.37 -13.42
N ARG A 177 6.23 -20.68 -13.19
CA ARG A 177 5.22 -21.72 -13.43
C ARG A 177 4.08 -21.65 -12.39
N THR A 178 4.42 -21.38 -11.13
CA THR A 178 3.45 -21.31 -10.04
C THR A 178 2.50 -20.11 -10.17
N PHE A 179 3.00 -18.97 -10.67
CA PHE A 179 2.18 -17.77 -10.87
C PHE A 179 1.26 -17.89 -12.09
N ARG A 180 1.74 -18.46 -13.20
CA ARG A 180 0.90 -18.68 -14.40
C ARG A 180 -0.26 -19.63 -14.11
N ASP A 181 -0.02 -20.72 -13.38
CA ASP A 181 -1.06 -21.68 -12.99
C ASP A 181 -2.10 -21.10 -12.01
N ARG A 182 -1.77 -20.04 -11.25
CA ARG A 182 -2.73 -19.35 -10.36
C ARG A 182 -3.58 -18.34 -11.15
N ALA A 183 -2.97 -17.53 -12.00
CA ALA A 183 -3.66 -16.56 -12.85
C ALA A 183 -4.70 -17.23 -13.78
N ASP A 184 -4.36 -18.39 -14.36
CA ASP A 184 -5.27 -19.15 -15.22
C ASP A 184 -6.47 -19.73 -14.43
N ARG A 185 -6.28 -20.08 -13.16
CA ARG A 185 -7.37 -20.53 -12.27
C ARG A 185 -8.27 -19.38 -11.82
N GLY A 186 -7.71 -18.20 -11.53
CA GLY A 186 -8.47 -16.98 -11.23
C GLY A 186 -9.35 -16.53 -12.41
N ALA A 187 -8.84 -16.61 -13.64
CA ALA A 187 -9.56 -16.27 -14.86
C ALA A 187 -10.70 -17.25 -15.20
N ALA A 188 -10.59 -18.52 -14.79
CA ALA A 188 -11.64 -19.54 -15.00
C ALA A 188 -12.85 -19.33 -14.06
N GLY A 189 -12.63 -18.85 -12.83
CA GLY A 189 -13.70 -18.58 -11.86
C GLY A 189 -14.64 -17.42 -12.25
N LEU A 190 -14.11 -16.44 -13.00
CA LEU A 190 -14.88 -15.28 -13.50
C LEU A 190 -15.87 -15.61 -14.62
N ARG A 191 -15.81 -16.81 -15.22
CA ARG A 191 -16.69 -17.21 -16.33
C ARG A 191 -17.97 -17.91 -15.88
N HIS A 192 -18.18 -18.16 -14.59
CA HIS A 192 -19.32 -18.95 -14.09
C HIS A 192 -20.38 -18.19 -13.29
N SER A 193 -20.27 -16.87 -13.10
CA SER A 193 -21.29 -16.07 -12.37
C SER A 193 -22.18 -15.17 -13.24
N GLY A 194 -22.07 -15.22 -14.56
CA GLY A 194 -22.94 -14.48 -15.48
C GLY A 194 -24.00 -15.36 -16.12
N GLY A 195 -25.00 -15.80 -15.35
CA GLY A 195 -26.10 -16.62 -15.87
C GLY A 195 -27.22 -16.85 -14.87
N ALA A 196 -28.06 -15.84 -14.69
CA ALA A 196 -29.46 -15.96 -14.27
C ALA A 196 -30.23 -14.74 -14.81
#